data_AF-A0A956TR78-F1
#
_entry.id   AF-A0A956TR78-F1
#
_cell.length_a   1.000
_cell.length_b   1.000
_cell.length_c   1.000
_cell.angle_alpha   90.00
_cell.angle_beta   90.00
_cell.angle_gamma   90.00
#
_symmetry.space_group_name_H-M   'P 1'
#
loop_
_entity.id
_entity.type
_entity.pdbx_description
1 polymer ?
#
loop_
_entity_poly.entity_id
_entity_poly.type
_entity_poly.pdbx_seq_one_letter_code
_entity_poly.pdbx_strand_id
1 'polypeptide(L)'
;MLENKEQIIKEKQARLVRALLKGEETPKGFDDSAIDAARQTLARKRSRAAARTWPALFADSNSHERFEAYCRKRGAPVTGALLDGRLFARYLEKERVLTAEQVQEIARFDASYMVQGKELRLRNRADRLFRSALRRLTR
;
A
#
# COMPACT_ATOMS: atom_id res chain seq x y z
N MET A 1 -20.39 -29.85 -17.17
CA MET A 1 -21.19 -28.61 -16.95
C MET A 1 -20.82 -27.85 -15.67
N LEU A 2 -20.47 -28.51 -14.55
CA LEU A 2 -20.11 -27.86 -13.29
C LEU A 2 -18.76 -27.12 -13.34
N GLU A 3 -17.72 -27.71 -13.95
CA GLU A 3 -16.39 -27.07 -14.10
C GLU A 3 -16.44 -25.74 -14.87
N ASN A 4 -17.33 -25.63 -15.86
CA ASN A 4 -17.51 -24.39 -16.63
C ASN A 4 -18.10 -23.27 -15.75
N LYS A 5 -19.06 -23.59 -14.86
CA LYS A 5 -19.64 -22.61 -13.94
C LYS A 5 -18.65 -22.13 -12.89
N GLU A 6 -17.85 -23.03 -12.32
CA GLU A 6 -16.82 -22.65 -11.36
C GLU A 6 -15.76 -21.74 -11.98
N GLN A 7 -15.33 -22.06 -13.20
CA GLN A 7 -14.36 -21.26 -13.93
C GLN A 7 -14.91 -19.84 -14.21
N ILE A 8 -16.16 -19.73 -14.64
CA ILE A 8 -16.84 -18.44 -14.86
C ILE A 8 -16.88 -17.61 -13.56
N ILE A 9 -17.16 -18.24 -12.41
CA ILE A 9 -17.21 -17.54 -11.12
C ILE A 9 -15.82 -17.03 -10.73
N LYS A 10 -14.80 -17.88 -10.84
CA LYS A 10 -13.40 -17.50 -10.53
C LYS A 10 -12.95 -16.33 -11.40
N GLU A 11 -13.29 -16.34 -12.69
CA GLU A 11 -12.95 -15.25 -13.61
C GLU A 11 -13.68 -13.94 -13.25
N LYS A 12 -14.98 -14.01 -12.93
CA LYS A 12 -15.73 -12.83 -12.48
C LYS A 12 -15.18 -12.24 -11.17
N GLN A 13 -14.83 -13.08 -10.20
CA GLN A 13 -14.20 -12.64 -8.95
C GLN A 13 -12.83 -12.02 -9.21
N ALA A 14 -12.02 -12.62 -10.07
CA ALA A 14 -10.71 -12.07 -10.43
C ALA A 14 -10.84 -10.70 -11.10
N ARG A 15 -11.82 -10.52 -11.99
CA ARG A 15 -12.12 -9.21 -12.60
C ARG A 15 -12.56 -8.18 -11.55
N LEU A 16 -13.44 -8.56 -10.63
CA LEU A 16 -13.89 -7.70 -9.54
C LEU A 16 -12.71 -7.25 -8.65
N VAL A 17 -11.83 -8.19 -8.28
CA VAL A 17 -10.63 -7.88 -7.49
C VAL A 17 -9.71 -6.91 -8.24
N ARG A 18 -9.56 -7.07 -9.56
CA ARG A 18 -8.76 -6.13 -10.36
C ARG A 18 -9.41 -4.76 -10.48
N ALA A 19 -10.73 -4.67 -10.63
CA ALA A 19 -11.45 -3.40 -10.61
C ALA A 19 -11.23 -2.65 -9.27
N LEU A 20 -11.35 -3.36 -8.15
CA LEU A 20 -11.12 -2.79 -6.81
C LEU A 20 -9.66 -2.39 -6.55
N LEU A 21 -8.69 -3.20 -6.96
CA LEU A 21 -7.30 -2.99 -6.57
C LEU A 21 -6.51 -2.16 -7.58
N LYS A 22 -6.77 -2.34 -8.87
CA LYS A 22 -6.01 -1.71 -9.96
C LYS A 22 -6.79 -0.63 -10.68
N GLY A 23 -8.10 -0.52 -10.43
CA GLY A 23 -8.96 0.39 -11.17
C GLY A 23 -9.22 -0.05 -12.60
N GLU A 24 -9.20 -1.36 -12.85
CA GLU A 24 -9.72 -1.90 -14.10
C GLU A 24 -11.24 -1.68 -14.21
N GLU A 25 -11.78 -1.89 -15.41
CA GLU A 25 -13.21 -1.75 -15.70
C GLU A 25 -14.07 -2.63 -14.78
N THR A 26 -15.18 -2.06 -14.30
CA THR A 26 -16.17 -2.77 -13.49
C THR A 26 -16.76 -3.94 -14.29
N PRO A 27 -16.81 -5.15 -13.71
CA PRO A 27 -17.42 -6.29 -14.40
C PRO A 27 -18.93 -6.06 -14.59
N LYS A 28 -19.45 -6.50 -15.74
CA LYS A 28 -20.90 -6.44 -16.04
C LYS A 28 -21.74 -7.01 -14.89
N GLY A 29 -22.75 -6.25 -14.47
CA GLY A 29 -23.67 -6.62 -13.38
C GLY A 29 -23.25 -6.13 -11.99
N PHE A 30 -22.13 -5.41 -11.89
CA PHE A 30 -21.75 -4.66 -10.69
C PHE A 30 -22.03 -3.17 -10.89
N ASP A 31 -22.32 -2.46 -9.81
CA ASP A 31 -22.54 -1.02 -9.79
C ASP A 31 -21.20 -0.28 -9.69
N ASP A 32 -20.91 0.56 -10.68
CA ASP A 32 -19.70 1.40 -10.74
C ASP A 32 -19.55 2.28 -9.50
N SER A 33 -20.65 2.87 -9.03
CA SER A 33 -20.61 3.78 -7.87
C SER A 33 -20.23 3.04 -6.60
N ALA A 34 -20.74 1.82 -6.41
CA ALA A 34 -20.39 0.96 -5.29
C ALA A 34 -18.92 0.52 -5.34
N ILE A 35 -18.39 0.19 -6.53
CA ILE A 35 -16.98 -0.16 -6.71
C ILE A 35 -16.08 1.03 -6.36
N ASP A 36 -16.40 2.23 -6.85
CA ASP A 36 -15.62 3.43 -6.55
C ASP A 36 -15.65 3.79 -5.06
N ALA A 37 -16.80 3.65 -4.39
CA ALA A 37 -16.91 3.83 -2.94
C ALA A 37 -16.04 2.81 -2.17
N ALA A 38 -16.02 1.55 -2.63
CA ALA A 38 -15.16 0.52 -2.04
C ALA A 38 -13.67 0.83 -2.25
N ARG A 39 -13.27 1.32 -3.42
CA ARG A 39 -11.89 1.75 -3.72
C ARG A 39 -11.43 2.88 -2.81
N GLN A 40 -12.28 3.90 -2.60
CA GLN A 40 -11.99 5.01 -1.70
C GLN A 40 -11.84 4.52 -0.25
N THR A 41 -12.74 3.65 0.19
CA THR A 41 -12.69 3.07 1.54
C THR A 41 -11.41 2.26 1.75
N LEU A 42 -11.01 1.46 0.75
CA LEU A 42 -9.76 0.72 0.79
C LEU A 42 -8.55 1.66 0.86
N ALA A 43 -8.48 2.69 0.01
CA ALA A 43 -7.40 3.67 0.01
C ALA A 43 -7.26 4.34 1.39
N ARG A 44 -8.38 4.79 1.99
CA ARG A 44 -8.41 5.34 3.36
C ARG A 44 -7.90 4.35 4.41
N LYS A 45 -8.29 3.07 4.33
CA LYS A 45 -7.82 2.03 5.25
C LYS A 45 -6.32 1.80 5.13
N ARG A 46 -5.79 1.75 3.89
CA ARG A 46 -4.36 1.60 3.61
C ARG A 46 -3.57 2.82 4.08
N SER A 47 -4.08 4.01 3.82
CA SER A 47 -3.53 5.29 4.27
C SER A 47 -3.32 5.31 5.79
N ARG A 48 -4.34 4.95 6.58
CA ARG A 48 -4.24 4.84 8.05
C ARG A 48 -3.28 3.75 8.53
N ALA A 49 -3.13 2.67 7.79
CA ALA A 49 -2.17 1.61 8.14
C ALA A 49 -0.73 2.05 7.85
N ALA A 50 -0.51 2.71 6.71
CA ALA A 50 0.77 3.27 6.31
C ALA A 50 1.21 4.37 7.29
N ALA A 51 0.32 5.30 7.65
CA ALA A 51 0.62 6.37 8.61
C ALA A 51 1.11 5.86 9.97
N ARG A 52 0.51 4.77 10.48
CA ARG A 52 0.96 4.12 11.72
C ARG A 52 2.37 3.51 11.62
N THR A 53 2.82 3.22 10.41
CA THR A 53 4.11 2.58 10.14
C THR A 53 5.18 3.60 9.71
N TRP A 54 4.75 4.73 9.13
CA TRP A 54 5.57 5.79 8.53
C TRP A 54 5.13 7.16 9.07
N PRO A 55 5.31 7.43 10.37
CA PRO A 55 4.85 8.66 10.99
C PRO A 55 5.39 9.92 10.32
N ALA A 56 6.67 9.97 9.92
CA ALA A 56 7.23 11.18 9.29
C ALA A 56 6.64 11.39 7.88
N LEU A 57 6.47 10.33 7.10
CA LEU A 57 5.82 10.38 5.78
C LEU A 57 4.37 10.90 5.83
N PHE A 58 3.70 10.74 6.97
CA PHE A 58 2.33 11.19 7.20
C PHE A 58 2.20 12.36 8.19
N ALA A 59 3.30 13.07 8.48
CA ALA A 59 3.28 14.21 9.39
C ALA A 59 2.51 15.41 8.82
N ASP A 60 2.49 15.57 7.49
CA ASP A 60 1.77 16.66 6.84
C ASP A 60 0.25 16.39 6.85
N SER A 61 -0.54 17.44 7.08
CA SER A 61 -2.02 17.37 7.06
C SER A 61 -2.57 16.83 5.73
N ASN A 62 -1.86 17.07 4.63
CA ASN A 62 -2.24 16.65 3.28
C ASN A 62 -1.74 15.24 2.91
N SER A 63 -0.95 14.56 3.76
CA SER A 63 -0.36 13.25 3.40
C SER A 63 -1.41 12.17 3.15
N HIS A 64 -2.51 12.17 3.91
CA HIS A 64 -3.60 11.22 3.69
C HIS A 64 -4.28 11.42 2.33
N GLU A 65 -4.53 12.67 1.95
CA GLU A 65 -5.12 13.02 0.65
C GLU A 65 -4.16 12.67 -0.50
N ARG A 66 -2.87 12.99 -0.36
CA ARG A 66 -1.83 12.62 -1.33
C ARG A 66 -1.74 11.10 -1.51
N PHE A 67 -1.87 10.33 -0.43
CA PHE A 67 -1.89 8.88 -0.50
C PHE A 67 -3.13 8.36 -1.24
N GLU A 68 -4.31 8.92 -0.97
CA GLU A 68 -5.54 8.56 -1.68
C GLU A 68 -5.47 8.92 -3.17
N ALA A 69 -4.90 10.08 -3.52
CA ALA A 69 -4.63 10.46 -4.91
C ALA A 69 -3.64 9.50 -5.59
N TYR A 70 -2.59 9.08 -4.89
CA TYR A 70 -1.67 8.05 -5.35
C TYR A 70 -2.40 6.72 -5.62
N CYS A 71 -3.27 6.25 -4.71
CA CYS A 71 -4.07 5.04 -4.92
C CYS A 71 -5.04 5.15 -6.10
N ARG A 72 -5.63 6.33 -6.34
CA ARG A 72 -6.48 6.56 -7.52
C ARG A 72 -5.69 6.40 -8.82
N LYS A 73 -4.46 6.93 -8.88
CA LYS A 73 -3.60 6.87 -10.08
C LYS A 73 -2.97 5.49 -10.32
N ARG A 74 -2.63 4.74 -9.27
CA ARG A 74 -1.80 3.52 -9.37
C ARG A 74 -2.52 2.23 -8.95
N GLY A 75 -3.74 2.35 -8.43
CA GLY A 75 -4.39 1.29 -7.67
C GLY A 75 -3.96 1.29 -6.20
N ALA A 76 -4.78 0.71 -5.34
CA ALA A 76 -4.47 0.59 -3.93
C ALA A 76 -3.39 -0.50 -3.72
N PRO A 77 -2.23 -0.17 -3.13
CA PRO A 77 -1.24 -1.19 -2.82
C PRO A 77 -1.78 -2.13 -1.74
N VAL A 78 -1.64 -3.44 -1.97
CA VAL A 78 -2.08 -4.52 -1.06
C VAL A 78 -0.90 -5.36 -0.59
N THR A 79 0.25 -4.71 -0.39
CA THR A 79 1.55 -5.37 -0.14
C THR A 79 1.99 -5.36 1.33
N GLY A 80 1.17 -4.78 2.21
CA GLY A 80 1.47 -4.56 3.63
C GLY A 80 1.95 -3.14 3.92
N ALA A 81 1.65 -2.61 5.11
CA ALA A 81 1.80 -1.18 5.42
C ALA A 81 3.24 -0.64 5.26
N LEU A 82 4.26 -1.47 5.53
CA LEU A 82 5.66 -1.13 5.29
C LEU A 82 5.93 -0.88 3.80
N LEU A 83 5.56 -1.82 2.93
CA LEU A 83 5.82 -1.70 1.50
C LEU A 83 4.97 -0.61 0.86
N ASP A 84 3.71 -0.49 1.28
CA ASP A 84 2.82 0.57 0.84
C ASP A 84 3.41 1.97 1.07
N GLY A 85 3.92 2.22 2.28
CA GLY A 85 4.56 3.51 2.59
C GLY A 85 5.83 3.72 1.78
N ARG A 86 6.66 2.69 1.56
CA ARG A 86 7.85 2.82 0.70
C ARG A 86 7.49 3.11 -0.75
N LEU A 87 6.47 2.45 -1.31
CA LEU A 87 6.00 2.70 -2.68
C LEU A 87 5.41 4.11 -2.82
N PHE A 88 4.68 4.58 -1.81
CA PHE A 88 4.20 5.95 -1.74
C PHE A 88 5.34 6.96 -1.63
N ALA A 89 6.36 6.69 -0.81
CA ALA A 89 7.57 7.50 -0.77
C ALA A 89 8.24 7.60 -2.14
N ARG A 90 8.37 6.49 -2.90
CA ARG A 90 8.88 6.54 -4.30
C ARG A 90 8.04 7.41 -5.22
N TYR A 91 6.74 7.48 -4.99
CA TYR A 91 5.87 8.39 -5.72
C TYR A 91 6.18 9.85 -5.36
N LEU A 92 6.30 10.18 -4.07
CA LEU A 92 6.65 11.54 -3.62
C LEU A 92 8.08 11.98 -4.02
N GLU A 93 9.05 11.05 -4.04
CA GLU A 93 10.41 11.28 -4.55
C GLU A 93 10.38 11.77 -6.01
N LYS A 94 9.55 11.13 -6.85
CA LYS A 94 9.40 11.50 -8.27
C LYS A 94 8.75 12.86 -8.45
N GLU A 95 7.80 13.20 -7.59
CA GLU A 95 7.15 14.51 -7.56
C GLU A 95 8.05 15.59 -6.91
N ARG A 96 9.18 15.20 -6.28
CA ARG A 96 10.14 16.10 -5.60
C ARG A 96 9.52 16.93 -4.46
N VAL A 97 8.62 16.33 -3.69
CA VAL A 97 7.88 17.00 -2.60
C VAL A 97 8.20 16.49 -1.20
N LEU A 98 9.31 15.74 -1.04
CA LEU A 98 9.71 15.19 0.26
C LEU A 98 10.44 16.22 1.12
N THR A 99 10.12 16.23 2.41
CA THR A 99 10.87 16.98 3.43
C THR A 99 12.11 16.21 3.90
N ALA A 100 13.02 16.88 4.59
CA ALA A 100 14.21 16.24 5.14
C ALA A 100 13.89 15.11 6.14
N GLU A 101 12.87 15.29 6.97
CA GLU A 101 12.42 14.27 7.94
C GLU A 101 11.87 13.02 7.26
N GLN A 102 11.10 13.21 6.19
CA GLN A 102 10.58 12.13 5.36
C GLN A 102 11.71 11.34 4.70
N VAL A 103 12.73 12.05 4.17
CA VAL A 103 13.92 11.44 3.58
C VAL A 103 14.69 10.62 4.63
N GLN A 104 14.83 11.11 5.87
CA GLN A 104 15.51 10.37 6.94
C GLN A 104 14.77 9.08 7.32
N GLU A 105 13.44 9.12 7.44
CA GLU A 105 12.63 7.92 7.71
C GLU A 105 12.79 6.88 6.60
N ILE A 106 12.77 7.31 5.34
CA ILE A 106 13.00 6.45 4.16
C ILE A 106 14.41 5.84 4.20
N ALA A 107 15.44 6.62 4.52
CA ALA A 107 16.81 6.12 4.61
C ALA A 107 16.98 5.05 5.71
N ARG A 108 16.35 5.25 6.88
CA ARG A 108 16.35 4.23 7.96
C ARG A 108 15.66 2.95 7.52
N PHE A 109 14.56 3.05 6.77
CA PHE A 109 13.92 1.90 6.19
C PHE A 109 14.83 1.18 5.17
N ASP A 110 15.42 1.92 4.23
CA ASP A 110 16.24 1.35 3.16
C ASP A 110 17.57 0.74 3.67
N ALA A 111 18.03 1.12 4.88
CA ALA A 111 19.14 0.47 5.57
C ALA A 111 18.81 -0.97 6.00
N SER A 112 17.57 -1.21 6.47
CA SER A 112 17.12 -2.51 6.96
C SER A 112 16.42 -3.37 5.91
N TYR A 113 15.80 -2.73 4.91
CA TYR A 113 14.92 -3.39 3.93
C TYR A 113 15.42 -3.20 2.51
N MET A 114 15.07 -4.16 1.67
CA MET A 114 15.20 -4.09 0.24
C MET A 114 13.85 -4.42 -0.38
N VAL A 115 13.40 -3.55 -1.28
CA VAL A 115 12.21 -3.80 -2.10
C VAL A 115 12.64 -4.58 -3.33
N GLN A 116 12.12 -5.80 -3.50
CA GLN A 116 12.33 -6.62 -4.69
C GLN A 116 10.98 -6.88 -5.37
N GLY A 117 10.71 -6.17 -6.47
CA GLY A 117 9.40 -6.20 -7.10
C GLY A 117 8.29 -5.73 -6.16
N LYS A 118 7.39 -6.65 -5.77
CA LYS A 118 6.29 -6.42 -4.82
C LYS A 118 6.53 -7.03 -3.44
N GLU A 119 7.77 -7.41 -3.13
CA GLU A 119 8.14 -8.04 -1.87
C GLU A 119 9.14 -7.19 -1.08
N LEU A 120 9.11 -7.36 0.24
CA LEU A 120 10.12 -6.83 1.15
C LEU A 120 11.04 -7.94 1.62
N ARG A 121 12.34 -7.70 1.48
CA ARG A 121 13.38 -8.53 2.07
C ARG A 121 14.17 -7.74 3.10
N LEU A 122 14.58 -8.41 4.17
CA LEU A 122 15.54 -7.84 5.11
C LEU A 122 16.92 -7.84 4.47
N ARG A 123 17.65 -6.72 4.55
CA ARG A 123 19.05 -6.67 4.12
C ARG A 123 19.96 -7.48 5.05
N ASN A 124 19.73 -7.38 6.36
CA ASN A 124 20.57 -8.03 7.37
C ASN A 124 19.75 -8.92 8.32
N ARG A 125 20.20 -10.15 8.58
CA ARG A 125 19.57 -11.06 9.57
C ARG A 125 19.62 -10.49 11.01
N ALA A 126 20.60 -9.65 11.33
CA ALA A 126 20.80 -9.03 12.64
C ALA A 126 19.67 -8.02 13.03
N ASP A 127 19.01 -7.40 12.05
CA ASP A 127 17.91 -6.46 12.30
C ASP A 127 16.65 -7.13 12.89
N ARG A 128 16.54 -8.46 12.72
CA ARG A 128 15.49 -9.25 13.36
C ARG A 128 15.60 -9.20 14.89
N LEU A 129 16.83 -9.16 15.41
CA LEU A 129 17.10 -9.08 16.85
C LEU A 129 16.88 -7.66 17.37
N PHE A 130 17.33 -6.63 16.64
CA PHE A 130 17.14 -5.21 17.01
C PHE A 130 15.66 -4.83 17.14
N ARG A 131 14.79 -5.37 16.27
CA ARG A 131 13.33 -5.16 16.36
C ARG A 131 12.66 -5.87 17.52
N SER A 132 13.21 -6.99 17.98
CA SER A 132 12.70 -7.68 19.18
C SER A 132 13.08 -6.94 20.48
N ALA A 133 14.17 -6.17 20.44
CA ALA A 133 14.59 -5.29 21.53
C ALA A 133 13.77 -3.99 21.56
N LEU A 134 13.56 -3.33 20.42
CA LEU A 134 12.75 -2.10 20.35
C LEU A 134 11.29 -2.31 20.81
N ARG A 135 10.67 -3.45 20.49
CA ARG A 135 9.32 -3.78 20.99
C ARG A 135 9.23 -3.97 22.51
N ARG A 136 10.36 -4.23 23.18
CA ARG A 136 10.43 -4.39 24.65
C ARG A 136 10.67 -3.07 25.38
N LEU A 137 11.22 -2.06 24.70
CA LEU A 137 11.50 -0.75 25.28
C LEU A 137 10.36 0.25 25.15
N THR A 138 9.36 -0.05 24.32
CA THR A 138 8.14 0.77 24.14
C THR A 138 6.91 0.12 24.78
N ARG A 139 7.09 -0.63 25.87
CA ARG A 139 6.02 -1.25 26.65
C ARG A 139 6.06 -0.77 28.09
#